data_AF-E0UNY0-F1
#
_entry.id   AF-E0UNY0-F1
#
_cell.length_a   1.000
_cell.length_b   1.000
_cell.length_c   1.000
_cell.angle_alpha   90.00
_cell.angle_beta   90.00
_cell.angle_gamma   90.00
#
_symmetry.space_group_name_H-M   'P 1'
#
loop_
_entity.id
_entity.type
_entity.pdbx_description
1 polymer ?
#
loop_
_entity_poly.entity_id
_entity_poly.type
_entity_poly.pdbx_seq_one_letter_code
_entity_poly.pdbx_strand_id
1 'polypeptide(L)'
;MNSSRRTVKIFNYIEELDAFTVTSEYQKIANTLGLNEWNPVVWIGRYFLLDNDFGEHWFDNWELRAEKAEKAAVLGLDSIDLFIIDPERFQNGRDGPLHSPEQRKQFWTDVLISLELSYELLCNEARLYNAKVKKILPEDSIEDLEYRINRLLSEDL
;
A
#
# COMPACT_ATOMS: atom_id res chain seq x y z
N MET A 1 15.56 26.96 3.10
CA MET A 1 16.16 25.81 2.39
C MET A 1 15.23 24.64 2.62
N ASN A 2 14.48 24.22 1.60
CA ASN A 2 13.65 23.02 1.71
C ASN A 2 14.60 21.82 1.79
N SER A 3 14.77 21.25 2.98
CA SER A 3 15.24 19.88 3.08
C SER A 3 14.26 19.05 2.26
N SER A 4 14.73 18.43 1.17
CA SER A 4 13.90 17.53 0.38
C SER A 4 13.28 16.52 1.35
N ARG A 5 11.95 16.46 1.42
CA ARG A 5 11.26 15.52 2.29
C ARG A 5 11.53 14.13 1.72
N ARG A 6 12.24 13.27 2.45
CA ARG A 6 12.55 11.90 1.99
C ARG A 6 11.24 11.13 1.75
N THR A 7 11.10 10.60 0.55
CA THR A 7 9.95 9.81 0.12
C THR A 7 10.37 8.40 -0.31
N VAL A 8 9.41 7.48 -0.39
CA VAL A 8 9.58 6.15 -0.97
C VAL A 8 8.42 5.86 -1.91
N LYS A 9 8.74 5.28 -3.07
CA LYS A 9 7.75 4.80 -4.04
C LYS A 9 7.15 3.48 -3.55
N ILE A 10 5.84 3.35 -3.60
CA ILE A 10 5.14 2.17 -3.03
C ILE A 10 4.98 1.07 -4.06
N PHE A 11 4.60 1.43 -5.28
CA PHE A 11 4.17 0.48 -6.29
C PHE A 11 5.07 0.45 -7.52
N ASN A 12 5.29 -0.74 -8.06
CA ASN A 12 5.83 -0.98 -9.39
C ASN A 12 4.69 -1.42 -10.31
N TYR A 13 4.45 -0.67 -11.38
CA TYR A 13 3.47 -1.04 -12.39
C TYR A 13 4.05 -2.03 -13.40
N ILE A 14 3.34 -3.11 -13.66
CA ILE A 14 3.69 -4.15 -14.63
C ILE A 14 2.71 -4.04 -15.79
N GLU A 15 3.12 -3.37 -16.87
CA GLU A 15 2.26 -3.05 -18.01
C GLU A 15 1.65 -4.30 -18.65
N GLU A 16 2.43 -5.37 -18.77
CA GLU A 16 1.97 -6.62 -19.37
C GLU A 16 0.87 -7.29 -18.57
N LEU A 17 0.84 -7.08 -17.26
CA LEU A 17 -0.19 -7.61 -16.38
C LEU A 17 -1.27 -6.57 -16.11
N ASP A 18 -1.08 -5.29 -16.41
CA ASP A 18 -1.96 -4.20 -15.96
C ASP A 18 -2.28 -4.36 -14.46
N ALA A 19 -1.20 -4.44 -13.68
CA ALA A 19 -1.19 -4.74 -12.26
C ALA A 19 0.00 -4.07 -11.59
N PHE A 20 -0.05 -3.98 -10.27
CA PHE A 20 1.02 -3.45 -9.45
C PHE A 20 1.62 -4.55 -8.57
N THR A 21 2.88 -4.36 -8.22
CA THR A 21 3.55 -5.04 -7.10
C THR A 21 4.06 -3.97 -6.13
N VAL A 22 4.34 -4.36 -4.89
CA VAL A 22 4.93 -3.46 -3.91
C VAL A 22 6.44 -3.39 -4.11
N THR A 23 7.03 -2.20 -4.04
CA THR A 23 8.49 -2.05 -4.14
C THR A 23 9.19 -2.72 -2.96
N SER A 24 10.36 -3.31 -3.22
CA SER A 24 11.18 -3.94 -2.18
C SER A 24 11.64 -2.93 -1.11
N GLU A 25 11.90 -1.69 -1.51
CA GLU A 25 12.26 -0.61 -0.59
C GLU A 25 11.12 -0.31 0.39
N TYR A 26 9.90 -0.07 -0.13
CA TYR A 26 8.75 0.19 0.71
C TYR A 26 8.44 -1.01 1.61
N GLN A 27 8.49 -2.24 1.08
CA GLN A 27 8.24 -3.44 1.86
C GLN A 27 9.23 -3.59 3.03
N LYS A 28 10.52 -3.31 2.81
CA LYS A 28 11.54 -3.30 3.86
C LYS A 28 11.22 -2.25 4.93
N ILE A 29 10.78 -1.06 4.54
CA ILE A 29 10.41 0.01 5.48
C ILE A 29 9.17 -0.39 6.29
N ALA A 30 8.11 -0.84 5.62
CA ALA A 30 6.87 -1.28 6.27
C ALA A 30 7.14 -2.40 7.29
N ASN A 31 7.93 -3.41 6.91
CA ASN A 31 8.34 -4.49 7.81
C ASN A 31 9.16 -3.99 9.01
N THR A 32 10.07 -3.03 8.78
CA THR A 32 10.88 -2.44 9.86
C THR A 32 10.01 -1.72 10.88
N LEU A 33 9.00 -1.00 10.40
CA LEU A 33 8.12 -0.16 11.20
C LEU A 33 6.89 -0.89 11.79
N GLY A 34 6.66 -2.16 11.43
CA GLY A 34 5.47 -2.91 11.86
C GLY A 34 4.18 -2.49 11.14
N LEU A 35 4.29 -1.97 9.92
CA LEU A 35 3.15 -1.59 9.07
C LEU A 35 2.74 -2.71 8.11
N ASN A 36 3.21 -3.92 8.37
CA ASN A 36 2.91 -5.14 7.65
C ASN A 36 1.77 -5.89 8.36
N GLU A 37 0.54 -5.44 8.10
CA GLU A 37 -0.65 -6.25 8.37
C GLU A 37 -0.67 -7.46 7.40
N TRP A 38 -1.84 -7.84 6.87
CA TRP A 38 -1.95 -8.88 5.86
C TRP A 38 -1.32 -8.50 4.51
N ASN A 39 -1.15 -7.21 4.22
CA ASN A 39 -0.27 -6.70 3.17
C ASN A 39 0.31 -5.33 3.58
N PRO A 40 1.42 -4.85 2.97
CA PRO A 40 2.09 -3.64 3.44
C PRO A 40 1.37 -2.34 3.05
N VAL A 41 0.25 -2.40 2.30
CA VAL A 41 -0.47 -1.22 1.78
C VAL A 41 -1.92 -1.09 2.27
N VAL A 42 -2.37 -1.98 3.16
CA VAL A 42 -3.73 -1.98 3.75
C VAL A 42 -4.10 -0.61 4.32
N TRP A 43 -3.23 -0.08 5.16
CA TRP A 43 -3.45 1.18 5.85
C TRP A 43 -3.51 2.37 4.87
N ILE A 44 -2.82 2.28 3.72
CA ILE A 44 -2.90 3.29 2.66
C ILE A 44 -4.30 3.31 2.05
N GLY A 45 -4.90 2.15 1.83
CA GLY A 45 -6.27 2.06 1.32
C GLY A 45 -7.29 2.71 2.26
N ARG A 46 -7.08 2.62 3.57
CA ARG A 46 -7.90 3.32 4.58
C ARG A 46 -7.81 4.85 4.46
N TYR A 47 -6.66 5.38 4.04
CA TYR A 47 -6.52 6.81 3.74
C TYR A 47 -7.25 7.21 2.45
N PHE A 48 -7.23 6.37 1.41
CA PHE A 48 -7.87 6.69 0.14
C PHE A 48 -9.39 6.57 0.18
N LEU A 49 -9.92 5.55 0.85
CA LEU A 49 -11.35 5.25 0.82
C LEU A 49 -12.15 5.90 1.96
N LEU A 50 -11.47 6.56 2.91
CA LEU A 50 -12.06 7.27 4.06
C LEU A 50 -12.99 6.38 4.91
N ASP A 51 -12.89 5.06 4.74
CA ASP A 51 -13.67 4.03 5.38
C ASP A 51 -12.73 2.83 5.62
N ASN A 52 -12.68 2.37 6.87
CA ASN A 52 -11.74 1.33 7.31
C ASN A 52 -11.95 0.01 6.55
N ASP A 53 -13.22 -0.40 6.42
CA ASP A 53 -13.59 -1.73 5.95
C ASP A 53 -13.50 -1.78 4.42
N PHE A 54 -13.83 -0.68 3.74
CA PHE A 54 -13.60 -0.59 2.29
C PHE A 54 -12.12 -0.43 1.96
N GLY A 55 -11.40 0.41 2.72
CA GLY A 55 -9.99 0.72 2.56
C GLY A 55 -9.08 -0.51 2.60
N GLU A 56 -9.35 -1.44 3.52
CA GLU A 56 -8.57 -2.66 3.59
C GLU A 56 -8.82 -3.57 2.38
N HIS A 57 -10.07 -3.77 1.98
CA HIS A 57 -10.44 -4.74 0.94
C HIS A 57 -10.36 -4.24 -0.51
N TRP A 58 -9.75 -3.07 -0.74
CA TRP A 58 -9.77 -2.43 -2.06
C TRP A 58 -8.99 -3.17 -3.16
N PHE A 59 -8.10 -4.10 -2.78
CA PHE A 59 -7.40 -5.02 -3.68
C PHE A 59 -7.82 -6.48 -3.53
N ASP A 60 -8.93 -6.78 -2.85
CA ASP A 60 -9.43 -8.15 -2.67
C ASP A 60 -10.19 -8.67 -3.89
N ASN A 61 -9.54 -8.61 -5.04
CA ASN A 61 -10.03 -9.10 -6.32
C ASN A 61 -9.29 -10.39 -6.72
N TRP A 62 -9.38 -11.41 -5.88
CA TRP A 62 -8.72 -12.71 -6.05
C TRP A 62 -8.97 -13.36 -7.41
N GLU A 63 -10.18 -13.23 -7.95
CA GLU A 63 -10.54 -13.72 -9.29
C GLU A 63 -9.67 -13.06 -10.38
N LEU A 64 -9.46 -11.74 -10.31
CA LEU A 64 -8.61 -11.03 -11.27
C LEU A 64 -7.14 -11.43 -11.17
N ARG A 65 -6.68 -11.85 -9.98
CA ARG A 65 -5.32 -12.40 -9.81
C ARG A 65 -5.20 -13.77 -10.47
N ALA A 66 -6.22 -14.61 -10.31
CA ALA A 66 -6.26 -15.94 -10.92
C ALA A 66 -6.24 -15.86 -12.46
N GLU A 67 -6.96 -14.91 -13.06
CA GLU A 67 -6.93 -14.66 -14.50
C GLU A 67 -5.53 -14.30 -15.03
N LYS A 68 -4.68 -13.72 -14.19
CA LYS A 68 -3.33 -13.25 -14.54
C LYS A 68 -2.22 -14.22 -14.12
N ALA A 69 -2.55 -15.32 -13.44
CA ALA A 69 -1.56 -16.17 -12.78
C ALA A 69 -0.55 -16.82 -13.73
N GLU A 70 -1.01 -17.34 -14.86
CA GLU A 70 -0.12 -17.95 -15.87
C GLU A 70 0.89 -16.92 -16.41
N LYS A 71 0.40 -15.74 -16.78
CA LYS A 71 1.24 -14.66 -17.30
C LYS A 71 2.20 -14.11 -16.23
N ALA A 72 1.76 -14.02 -14.99
CA ALA A 72 2.60 -13.61 -13.86
C ALA A 72 3.75 -14.60 -13.64
N ALA A 73 3.47 -15.91 -13.69
CA ALA A 73 4.48 -16.95 -13.54
C ALA A 73 5.54 -16.88 -14.65
N VAL A 74 5.14 -16.60 -15.90
CA VAL A 74 6.08 -16.39 -17.02
C VAL A 74 7.02 -15.20 -16.78
N LEU A 75 6.54 -14.17 -16.07
CA LEU A 75 7.32 -13.00 -15.68
C LEU A 75 8.10 -13.19 -14.36
N GLY A 76 8.03 -14.37 -13.74
CA GLY A 76 8.69 -14.65 -12.46
C GLY A 76 8.02 -14.00 -11.25
N LEU A 77 6.73 -13.66 -11.35
CA LEU A 77 5.94 -13.04 -10.29
C LEU A 77 4.94 -14.05 -9.70
N ASP A 78 4.65 -13.93 -8.40
CA ASP A 78 3.52 -14.61 -7.78
C ASP A 78 2.24 -13.80 -8.01
N SER A 79 1.18 -14.46 -8.49
CA SER A 79 -0.15 -13.87 -8.63
C SER A 79 -0.71 -13.32 -7.31
N ILE A 80 -0.29 -13.86 -6.17
CA ILE A 80 -0.72 -13.41 -4.83
C ILE A 80 -0.20 -12.00 -4.54
N ASP A 81 0.96 -11.64 -5.09
CA ASP A 81 1.59 -10.32 -4.89
C ASP A 81 1.04 -9.23 -5.83
N LEU A 82 0.09 -9.58 -6.71
CA LEU A 82 -0.50 -8.64 -7.66
C LEU A 82 -1.61 -7.81 -7.01
N PHE A 83 -1.47 -6.50 -7.15
CA PHE A 83 -2.46 -5.50 -6.81
C PHE A 83 -3.11 -5.00 -8.10
N ILE A 84 -4.36 -5.38 -8.35
CA ILE A 84 -5.07 -5.07 -9.60
C ILE A 84 -6.13 -4.01 -9.31
N ILE A 85 -6.26 -3.00 -10.17
CA ILE A 85 -7.37 -2.04 -10.04
C ILE A 85 -8.63 -2.67 -10.62
N ASP A 86 -9.60 -2.94 -9.75
CA ASP A 86 -10.99 -3.21 -10.13
C ASP A 86 -11.79 -1.91 -9.99
N PRO A 87 -12.15 -1.20 -11.07
CA PRO A 87 -12.81 0.09 -10.98
C PRO A 87 -14.11 0.01 -10.17
N GLU A 88 -14.82 -1.12 -10.16
CA GLU A 88 -16.07 -1.28 -9.41
C GLU A 88 -15.87 -1.28 -7.89
N ARG A 89 -14.66 -1.58 -7.40
CA ARG A 89 -14.30 -1.45 -5.97
C ARG A 89 -13.98 -0.01 -5.56
N PHE A 90 -13.68 0.87 -6.52
CA PHE A 90 -13.36 2.28 -6.28
C PHE A 90 -14.59 3.19 -6.40
N GLN A 91 -15.78 2.68 -6.06
CA GLN A 91 -17.01 3.47 -5.94
C GLN A 91 -17.71 3.17 -4.61
N ASN A 92 -18.40 4.16 -4.05
CA ASN A 92 -19.14 4.01 -2.80
C ASN A 92 -20.64 3.71 -3.01
N GLY A 93 -21.10 3.63 -4.27
CA GLY A 93 -22.47 3.30 -4.65
C GLY A 93 -23.54 4.32 -4.24
N ARG A 94 -23.15 5.49 -3.70
CA ARG A 94 -24.12 6.48 -3.16
C ARG A 94 -24.74 7.37 -4.23
N ASP A 95 -23.96 7.82 -5.21
CA ASP A 95 -24.43 8.67 -6.32
C ASP A 95 -23.68 8.38 -7.62
N GLY A 96 -23.59 7.09 -7.95
CA GLY A 96 -22.99 6.54 -9.16
C GLY A 96 -21.52 6.92 -9.41
N PRO A 97 -20.81 6.20 -10.30
CA PRO A 97 -19.59 6.74 -10.86
C PRO A 97 -19.94 7.75 -11.96
N LEU A 98 -19.44 8.99 -11.82
CA LEU A 98 -19.54 10.03 -12.87
C LEU A 98 -18.73 9.70 -14.14
N HIS A 99 -17.84 8.71 -14.07
CA HIS A 99 -16.85 8.38 -15.10
C HIS A 99 -16.90 6.89 -15.44
N SER A 100 -16.52 6.54 -16.67
CA SER A 100 -16.53 5.14 -17.11
C SER A 100 -15.56 4.28 -16.28
N PRO A 101 -15.76 2.95 -16.23
CA PRO A 101 -14.80 2.04 -15.59
C PRO A 101 -13.37 2.24 -16.09
N GLU A 102 -13.18 2.45 -17.40
CA GLU A 102 -11.87 2.64 -18.03
C GLU A 102 -11.22 3.95 -17.57
N GLN A 103 -11.99 5.04 -17.50
CA GLN A 103 -11.48 6.33 -17.02
C GLN A 103 -11.07 6.27 -15.55
N ARG A 104 -11.88 5.61 -14.71
CA ARG A 104 -11.56 5.42 -13.29
C ARG A 104 -10.31 4.57 -13.12
N LYS A 105 -10.21 3.47 -13.89
CA LYS A 105 -9.02 2.61 -13.88
C LYS A 105 -7.77 3.39 -14.27
N GLN A 106 -7.81 4.13 -15.38
CA GLN A 106 -6.69 4.96 -15.82
C GLN A 106 -6.28 5.98 -14.74
N PHE A 107 -7.25 6.69 -14.17
CA PHE A 107 -6.98 7.66 -13.09
C PHE A 107 -6.28 7.00 -11.90
N TRP A 108 -6.78 5.86 -11.42
CA TRP A 108 -6.17 5.16 -10.29
C TRP A 108 -4.82 4.56 -10.65
N THR A 109 -4.61 4.11 -11.89
CA THR A 109 -3.29 3.69 -12.38
C THR A 109 -2.30 4.84 -12.28
N ASP A 110 -2.66 6.03 -12.77
CA ASP A 110 -1.80 7.22 -12.72
C ASP A 110 -1.50 7.66 -11.28
N VAL A 111 -2.51 7.61 -10.41
CA VAL A 111 -2.36 7.89 -8.97
C VAL A 111 -1.34 6.94 -8.34
N LEU A 112 -1.50 5.62 -8.53
CA LEU A 112 -0.63 4.63 -7.89
C LEU A 112 0.78 4.61 -8.47
N ILE A 113 0.95 4.87 -9.78
CA ILE A 113 2.26 5.05 -10.41
C ILE A 113 3.03 6.24 -9.80
N SER A 114 2.30 7.32 -9.50
CA SER A 114 2.86 8.57 -9.00
C SER A 114 2.97 8.63 -7.48
N LEU A 115 2.42 7.62 -6.78
CA LEU A 115 2.30 7.64 -5.34
C LEU A 115 3.64 7.37 -4.66
N GLU A 116 4.10 8.38 -3.92
CA GLU A 116 5.21 8.27 -2.99
C GLU A 116 4.77 8.70 -1.59
N LEU A 117 5.30 8.05 -0.56
CA LEU A 117 5.04 8.42 0.83
C LEU A 117 6.26 9.02 1.47
N SER A 118 6.06 10.10 2.20
CA SER A 118 7.11 10.63 3.07
C SER A 118 7.42 9.67 4.20
N TYR A 119 8.70 9.57 4.56
CA TYR A 119 9.14 8.82 5.73
C TYR A 119 8.48 9.31 7.02
N GLU A 120 8.20 10.61 7.11
CA GLU A 120 7.48 11.21 8.24
C GLU A 120 6.08 10.61 8.41
N LEU A 121 5.29 10.52 7.33
CA LEU A 121 3.97 9.89 7.36
C LEU A 121 4.07 8.43 7.81
N LEU A 122 5.04 7.68 7.29
CA LEU A 122 5.27 6.28 7.66
C LEU A 122 5.60 6.13 9.14
N CYS A 123 6.50 6.96 9.66
CA CYS A 123 6.88 6.94 11.07
C CYS A 123 5.69 7.31 11.98
N ASN A 124 4.87 8.27 11.57
CA ASN A 124 3.70 8.67 12.33
C ASN A 124 2.63 7.58 12.34
N GLU A 125 2.36 6.94 11.20
CA GLU A 125 1.43 5.81 11.14
C GLU A 125 1.92 4.65 12.02
N ALA A 126 3.23 4.34 11.95
CA ALA A 126 3.82 3.30 12.79
C ALA A 126 3.64 3.56 14.29
N ARG A 127 3.80 4.82 14.72
CA ARG A 127 3.55 5.22 16.12
C ARG A 127 2.08 5.06 16.51
N LEU A 128 1.16 5.49 15.65
CA LEU A 128 -0.28 5.38 15.90
C LEU A 128 -0.71 3.92 15.98
N TYR A 129 -0.28 3.10 15.02
CA TYR A 129 -0.55 1.68 14.98
C TYR A 129 0.05 0.97 16.20
N ASN A 130 1.33 1.19 16.52
CA ASN A 130 1.99 0.57 17.67
C ASN A 130 1.34 0.97 19.00
N ALA A 131 0.92 2.24 19.14
CA ALA A 131 0.20 2.70 20.33
C ALA A 131 -1.20 2.07 20.46
N LYS A 132 -1.86 1.77 19.34
CA LYS A 132 -3.13 1.02 19.31
C LYS A 132 -2.89 -0.44 19.70
N VAL A 133 -1.94 -1.12 19.05
CA VAL A 133 -1.58 -2.52 19.33
C VAL A 133 -1.20 -2.70 20.79
N LYS A 134 -0.37 -1.82 21.35
CA LYS A 134 0.04 -1.86 22.77
C LYS A 134 -1.12 -1.84 23.77
N LYS A 135 -2.29 -1.30 23.39
CA LYS A 135 -3.49 -1.28 24.25
C LYS A 135 -4.33 -2.56 24.15
N ILE A 136 -4.24 -3.26 23.02
CA ILE A 136 -5.12 -4.39 22.68
C ILE A 136 -4.36 -5.72 22.83
N LEU A 137 -3.14 -5.79 22.29
CA LEU A 137 -2.22 -6.93 22.30
C LEU A 137 -0.80 -6.41 22.60
N PRO A 138 -0.46 -6.14 23.88
CA PRO A 138 0.84 -5.59 24.27
C PRO A 138 2.04 -6.39 23.74
N GLU A 139 1.90 -7.71 23.65
CA GLU A 139 2.91 -8.65 23.15
C GLU A 139 3.26 -8.46 21.67
N ASP A 140 2.33 -7.92 20.87
CA ASP A 140 2.53 -7.66 19.44
C ASP A 140 3.09 -6.25 19.19
N SER A 141 3.23 -5.44 20.24
CA SER A 141 3.79 -4.10 20.12
C SER A 141 5.31 -4.11 19.97
N ILE A 142 5.84 -3.20 19.17
CA ILE A 142 7.27 -3.03 18.94
C ILE A 142 7.84 -2.10 20.03
N GLU A 143 8.51 -2.68 21.02
CA GLU A 143 9.12 -1.92 22.12
C GLU A 143 10.21 -0.95 21.65
N ASP A 144 10.98 -1.34 20.63
CA ASP A 144 12.12 -0.58 20.10
C ASP A 144 11.76 0.31 18.89
N LEU A 145 10.47 0.62 18.68
CA LEU A 145 10.02 1.33 17.46
C LEU A 145 10.76 2.64 17.20
N GLU A 146 10.95 3.47 18.22
CA GLU A 146 11.66 4.76 18.06
C GLU A 146 13.13 4.56 17.67
N TYR A 147 13.78 3.49 18.15
CA TYR A 147 15.13 3.16 17.72
C TYR A 147 15.15 2.81 16.21
N ARG A 148 14.17 2.02 15.76
CA ARG A 148 14.04 1.66 14.33
C ARG A 148 13.76 2.88 13.44
N ILE A 149 12.89 3.79 13.89
CA ILE A 149 12.61 5.06 13.21
C ILE A 149 13.88 5.91 13.11
N ASN A 150 14.61 6.07 14.21
CA ASN A 150 15.84 6.87 14.22
C ASN A 150 16.88 6.30 13.27
N ARG A 151 17.05 4.97 13.25
CA ARG A 151 17.97 4.30 12.32
C ARG A 151 17.54 4.54 10.86
N LEU A 152 16.26 4.36 10.54
CA LEU A 152 15.71 4.58 9.22
C LEU A 152 15.93 6.02 8.73
N LEU A 153 15.78 7.00 9.62
CA LEU A 153 15.98 8.41 9.29
C LEU A 153 17.46 8.82 9.23
N SER A 154 18.34 8.11 9.92
CA SER A 154 19.79 8.37 9.94
C SER A 154 20.59 7.70 8.82
N GLU A 155 20.09 6.57 8.30
CA GLU A 155 20.72 5.86 7.19
C GLU A 155 20.30 6.52 5.87
N ASP A 156 21.22 7.24 5.23
CA ASP A 156 21.19 7.45 3.78
C ASP A 156 21.31 6.06 3.13
N LEU A 157 20.19 5.46 2.73
CA LEU A 157 20.17 4.26 1.88
C LEU A 157 20.36 4.67 0.43
#